data_AF-A0A831XRC0-F1
#
_entry.id   AF-A0A831XRC0-F1
#
_cell.length_a   1.000
_cell.length_b   1.000
_cell.length_c   1.000
_cell.angle_alpha   90.00
_cell.angle_beta   90.00
_cell.angle_gamma   90.00
#
_symmetry.space_group_name_H-M   'P 1'
#
loop_
_entity.id
_entity.type
_entity.pdbx_description
1 polymer ?
#
loop_
_entity_poly.entity_id
_entity_poly.type
_entity_poly.pdbx_seq_one_letter_code
_entity_poly.pdbx_strand_id
1 'polypeptide(L)'
;MTLAILSIALLHAAELPVGSAPEPVSADHFPSRLHACVWRNWMLVPMETLADVVGADAEELVDMGRAMGLEGPPEITPDQQRRSYITVIRRNWHLLPYEQLLELLGWDAEEMAYTLREDDFLYIKLGSLKPKCEPVRYEERTSAVREAEARIAGWVNEAFPEGAGVPEDPLFAFVERLSRMPESPRAEPRESQFNPRFGPSYFALYGDPLLEDDPEMGSFPTGYLARLAQSGVNGVWMQAVLYKLTPFPWDESLSEHYEKRLENLEALVARAKAQGIGIYLYLNEPRAMPLAFYEEHPGMKGVVHGSHASMCTSTDAVRDYIRGAVEHISREVPDLAGFFTISASENPTNCWSHHRGHECERCGERTPDEVIAELHTVIREGIERSGADIQLIAWDWGWQDGYVEALVQRLPEDVALQSVSEWSIPVTRGGIDT
;
A
#
# COMPACT_ATOMS: atom_id res chain seq x y z
N MET A 1 31.19 30.89 -27.47
CA MET A 1 31.53 30.85 -26.03
C MET A 1 30.23 30.73 -25.29
N THR A 2 29.89 29.48 -24.99
CA THR A 2 28.66 29.00 -24.39
C THR A 2 28.72 29.27 -22.89
N LEU A 3 27.72 29.95 -22.33
CA LEU A 3 27.53 30.03 -20.89
C LEU A 3 26.37 29.09 -20.54
N ALA A 4 26.72 27.95 -19.95
CA ALA A 4 25.79 27.00 -19.39
C ALA A 4 25.18 27.60 -18.12
N ILE A 5 23.85 27.74 -18.09
CA ILE A 5 23.10 27.97 -16.86
C ILE A 5 22.95 26.60 -16.22
N LEU A 6 23.73 26.34 -15.17
CA LEU A 6 23.50 25.23 -14.26
C LEU A 6 22.22 25.54 -13.46
N SER A 7 21.13 24.90 -13.82
CA SER A 7 19.99 24.72 -12.92
C SER A 7 20.46 23.82 -11.78
N ILE A 8 20.73 24.42 -10.62
CA ILE A 8 20.85 23.67 -9.37
C ILE A 8 19.42 23.30 -8.98
N ALA A 9 18.99 22.10 -9.37
CA ALA A 9 17.87 21.44 -8.72
C ALA A 9 18.29 21.19 -7.27
N LEU A 10 17.77 21.99 -6.35
CA LEU A 10 17.74 21.65 -4.93
C LEU A 10 16.78 20.46 -4.79
N LEU A 11 17.31 19.25 -4.98
CA LEU A 11 16.70 18.03 -4.45
C LEU A 11 16.55 18.27 -2.94
N HIS A 12 15.35 18.65 -2.51
CA HIS A 12 14.99 18.53 -1.11
C HIS A 12 14.96 17.03 -0.83
N ALA A 13 15.96 16.53 -0.08
CA ALA A 13 15.87 15.19 0.48
C ALA A 13 14.53 15.09 1.21
N ALA A 14 13.69 14.11 0.85
CA ALA A 14 12.41 13.94 1.49
C ALA A 14 12.60 13.83 3.00
N GLU A 15 12.00 14.74 3.78
CA GLU A 15 12.05 14.63 5.23
C GLU A 15 11.22 13.42 5.68
N LEU A 16 11.88 12.42 6.28
CA LEU A 16 11.22 11.23 6.81
C LEU A 16 10.30 11.61 7.98
N PRO A 17 9.09 11.02 8.07
CA PRO A 17 8.15 11.38 9.13
C PRO A 17 8.63 10.84 10.49
N VAL A 18 8.70 11.72 11.50
CA VAL A 18 9.21 11.36 12.84
C VAL A 18 8.12 11.32 13.91
N GLY A 19 7.11 12.21 13.82
CA GLY A 19 6.04 12.29 14.82
C GLY A 19 6.57 12.70 16.21
N SER A 20 6.08 12.05 17.27
CA SER A 20 6.41 12.41 18.66
C SER A 20 7.77 11.90 19.17
N ALA A 21 8.41 10.97 18.43
CA ALA A 21 9.70 10.36 18.77
C ALA A 21 9.88 9.94 20.24
N PRO A 22 9.02 9.07 20.80
CA PRO A 22 9.18 8.57 22.16
C PRO A 22 10.40 7.64 22.26
N GLU A 23 10.77 7.31 23.50
CA GLU A 23 11.72 6.23 23.77
C GLU A 23 11.23 4.90 23.17
N PRO A 24 12.13 4.08 22.61
CA PRO A 24 11.76 2.78 22.04
C PRO A 24 11.27 1.82 23.13
N VAL A 25 10.38 0.89 22.73
CA VAL A 25 9.94 -0.20 23.60
C VAL A 25 11.13 -1.13 23.83
N SER A 26 11.42 -1.44 25.09
CA SER A 26 12.55 -2.30 25.45
C SER A 26 12.31 -3.75 25.02
N ALA A 27 13.41 -4.46 24.73
CA ALA A 27 13.42 -5.86 24.34
C ALA A 27 14.14 -6.70 25.42
N ASP A 28 13.75 -6.53 26.69
CA ASP A 28 14.49 -7.02 27.87
C ASP A 28 14.57 -8.55 27.99
N HIS A 29 13.81 -9.27 27.16
CA HIS A 29 13.92 -10.73 27.03
C HIS A 29 15.12 -11.17 26.19
N PHE A 30 15.80 -10.24 25.51
CA PHE A 30 17.09 -10.47 24.84
C PHE A 30 18.26 -9.89 25.65
N PRO A 31 19.47 -10.47 25.53
CA PRO A 31 20.65 -9.96 26.24
C PRO A 31 21.05 -8.54 25.81
N SER A 32 20.79 -8.18 24.56
CA SER A 32 20.98 -6.82 24.04
C SER A 32 20.08 -6.56 22.82
N ARG A 33 20.02 -5.30 22.36
CA ARG A 33 19.30 -4.95 21.12
C ARG A 33 19.88 -5.64 19.89
N LEU A 34 21.19 -5.89 19.86
CA LEU A 34 21.84 -6.64 18.78
C LEU A 34 21.28 -8.07 18.68
N HIS A 35 21.11 -8.77 19.80
CA HIS A 35 20.50 -10.10 19.82
C HIS A 35 19.05 -10.06 19.32
N ALA A 36 18.29 -9.03 19.70
CA ALA A 36 16.94 -8.83 19.19
C ALA A 36 16.93 -8.59 17.67
N CYS A 37 17.89 -7.82 17.13
CA CYS A 37 18.04 -7.61 15.69
C CYS A 37 18.38 -8.92 14.96
N VAL A 38 19.37 -9.68 15.42
CA VAL A 38 19.75 -10.97 14.83
C VAL A 38 18.57 -11.93 14.84
N TRP A 39 17.92 -12.11 15.99
CA TRP A 39 16.77 -13.00 16.15
C TRP A 39 15.62 -12.63 15.22
N ARG A 40 15.23 -11.35 15.17
CA ARG A 40 14.06 -10.90 14.41
C ARG A 40 14.27 -10.90 12.90
N ASN A 41 15.52 -10.80 12.44
CA ASN A 41 15.85 -10.76 11.01
C ASN A 41 16.38 -12.08 10.47
N TRP A 42 16.56 -13.11 11.31
CA TRP A 42 17.18 -14.39 10.98
C TRP A 42 16.71 -15.05 9.67
N MET A 43 15.41 -14.97 9.37
CA MET A 43 14.81 -15.55 8.17
C MET A 43 14.39 -14.51 7.13
N LEU A 44 14.71 -13.23 7.32
CA LEU A 44 14.17 -12.13 6.50
C LEU A 44 15.23 -11.24 5.85
N VAL A 45 16.39 -11.08 6.48
CA VAL A 45 17.50 -10.29 5.95
C VAL A 45 18.75 -11.16 5.86
N PRO A 46 19.51 -11.15 4.74
CA PRO A 46 20.83 -11.80 4.68
C PRO A 46 21.72 -11.35 5.83
N MET A 47 22.44 -12.28 6.47
CA MET A 47 23.25 -11.94 7.64
C MET A 47 24.43 -11.04 7.28
N GLU A 48 24.91 -11.11 6.05
CA GLU A 48 25.90 -10.19 5.49
C GLU A 48 25.39 -8.75 5.51
N THR A 49 24.16 -8.51 5.04
CA THR A 49 23.55 -7.18 5.07
C THR A 49 23.37 -6.66 6.49
N LEU A 50 22.90 -7.51 7.42
CA LEU A 50 22.75 -7.10 8.82
C LEU A 50 24.11 -6.82 9.48
N ALA A 51 25.15 -7.59 9.13
CA ALA A 51 26.51 -7.42 9.62
C ALA A 51 27.10 -6.08 9.17
N ASP A 52 26.91 -5.69 7.92
CA ASP A 52 27.33 -4.38 7.41
C ASP A 52 26.67 -3.23 8.19
N VAL A 53 25.35 -3.31 8.41
CA VAL A 53 24.56 -2.29 9.13
C VAL A 53 25.03 -2.10 10.58
N VAL A 54 25.39 -3.18 11.27
CA VAL A 54 25.79 -3.14 12.69
C VAL A 54 27.31 -3.07 12.88
N GLY A 55 28.09 -3.19 11.81
CA GLY A 55 29.56 -3.20 11.85
C GLY A 55 30.13 -4.46 12.51
N ALA A 56 29.66 -5.63 12.10
CA ALA A 56 30.10 -6.95 12.56
C ALA A 56 30.66 -7.79 11.40
N ASP A 57 31.26 -8.94 11.69
CA ASP A 57 31.42 -10.01 10.71
C ASP A 57 30.15 -10.88 10.66
N ALA A 58 29.74 -11.32 9.45
CA ALA A 58 28.54 -12.15 9.29
C ALA A 58 28.60 -13.46 10.10
N GLU A 59 29.79 -14.07 10.20
CA GLU A 59 30.02 -15.28 11.01
C GLU A 59 29.73 -15.04 12.49
N GLU A 60 30.02 -13.84 13.03
CA GLU A 60 29.75 -13.50 14.42
C GLU A 60 28.25 -13.41 14.71
N LEU A 61 27.47 -12.87 13.76
CA LEU A 61 26.01 -12.80 13.89
C LEU A 61 25.35 -14.16 13.73
N VAL A 62 25.85 -15.00 12.82
CA VAL A 62 25.41 -16.40 12.69
C VAL A 62 25.69 -17.17 13.98
N ASP A 63 26.88 -17.02 14.54
CA ASP A 63 27.22 -17.64 15.83
C ASP A 63 26.36 -17.12 16.98
N MET A 64 25.93 -15.86 16.96
CA MET A 64 25.01 -15.29 17.95
C MET A 64 23.61 -15.90 17.84
N GLY A 65 23.05 -16.02 16.64
CA GLY A 65 21.75 -16.66 16.46
C GLY A 65 21.77 -18.14 16.88
N ARG A 66 22.82 -18.87 16.51
CA ARG A 66 23.02 -20.27 16.93
C ARG A 66 23.19 -20.41 18.44
N ALA A 67 23.89 -19.48 19.09
CA ALA A 67 24.02 -19.47 20.55
C ALA A 67 22.68 -19.27 21.26
N MET A 68 21.70 -18.62 20.61
CA MET A 68 20.31 -18.51 21.07
C MET A 68 19.43 -19.71 20.66
N GLY A 69 19.97 -20.73 20.00
CA GLY A 69 19.24 -21.96 19.64
C GLY A 69 18.61 -21.96 18.25
N LEU A 70 18.97 -21.01 17.37
CA LEU A 70 18.48 -20.98 15.99
C LEU A 70 19.32 -21.86 15.06
N GLU A 71 18.65 -22.63 14.22
CA GLU A 71 19.19 -23.34 13.06
C GLU A 71 19.24 -22.42 11.83
N GLY A 72 20.17 -22.66 10.90
CA GLY A 72 20.37 -21.83 9.71
C GLY A 72 21.49 -20.78 9.87
N PRO A 73 21.32 -19.57 9.28
CA PRO A 73 20.12 -19.01 8.63
C PRO A 73 19.81 -19.62 7.25
N PRO A 74 18.57 -19.51 6.74
CA PRO A 74 18.23 -19.92 5.37
C PRO A 74 18.79 -18.94 4.32
N GLU A 75 18.83 -19.38 3.06
CA GLU A 75 19.06 -18.46 1.93
C GLU A 75 17.84 -17.54 1.75
N ILE A 76 18.08 -16.24 1.57
CA ILE A 76 17.03 -15.23 1.44
C ILE A 76 17.08 -14.65 0.03
N THR A 77 16.05 -14.95 -0.76
CA THR A 77 15.99 -14.57 -2.17
C THR A 77 15.62 -13.08 -2.34
N PRO A 78 15.96 -12.46 -3.49
CA PRO A 78 15.52 -11.10 -3.80
C PRO A 78 13.99 -10.93 -3.81
N ASP A 79 13.24 -11.91 -4.31
CA ASP A 79 11.76 -11.87 -4.28
C ASP A 79 11.23 -11.89 -2.85
N GLN A 80 11.84 -12.67 -1.95
CA GLN A 80 11.47 -12.66 -0.54
C GLN A 80 11.72 -11.28 0.10
N GLN A 81 12.85 -10.63 -0.19
CA GLN A 81 13.17 -9.30 0.33
C GLN A 81 12.12 -8.28 -0.15
N ARG A 82 11.82 -8.30 -1.46
CA ARG A 82 10.77 -7.46 -2.07
C ARG A 82 9.40 -7.66 -1.43
N ARG A 83 9.08 -8.87 -0.94
CA ARG A 83 7.78 -9.19 -0.32
C ARG A 83 7.71 -8.94 1.18
N SER A 84 8.87 -8.86 1.86
CA SER A 84 8.91 -8.87 3.33
C SER A 84 9.34 -7.56 3.97
N TYR A 85 9.66 -6.52 3.19
CA TYR A 85 10.14 -5.22 3.70
C TYR A 85 9.23 -4.61 4.79
N ILE A 86 7.91 -4.69 4.66
CA ILE A 86 6.97 -4.20 5.71
C ILE A 86 7.22 -4.92 7.04
N THR A 87 7.45 -6.24 6.98
CA THR A 87 7.75 -7.05 8.18
C THR A 87 9.11 -6.67 8.76
N VAL A 88 10.13 -6.44 7.91
CA VAL A 88 11.46 -5.99 8.32
C VAL A 88 11.35 -4.62 9.02
N ILE A 89 10.65 -3.65 8.44
CA ILE A 89 10.42 -2.32 9.03
C ILE A 89 9.73 -2.47 10.39
N ARG A 90 8.62 -3.22 10.46
CA ARG A 90 7.86 -3.41 11.71
C ARG A 90 8.70 -4.07 12.81
N ARG A 91 9.45 -5.11 12.49
CA ARG A 91 10.29 -5.84 13.47
C ARG A 91 11.42 -4.97 14.03
N ASN A 92 11.90 -4.02 13.23
CA ASN A 92 13.02 -3.15 13.58
C ASN A 92 12.60 -1.71 13.94
N TRP A 93 11.31 -1.36 13.93
CA TRP A 93 10.83 0.01 14.13
C TRP A 93 11.29 0.65 15.46
N HIS A 94 11.28 -0.16 16.52
CA HIS A 94 11.77 0.20 17.86
C HIS A 94 13.23 -0.25 18.11
N LEU A 95 13.89 -0.86 17.12
CA LEU A 95 15.25 -1.39 17.27
C LEU A 95 16.29 -0.62 16.47
N LEU A 96 15.96 0.01 15.36
CA LEU A 96 16.92 0.70 14.50
C LEU A 96 16.53 2.16 14.29
N PRO A 97 17.48 3.10 14.21
CA PRO A 97 17.24 4.44 13.67
C PRO A 97 16.96 4.38 12.16
N TYR A 98 16.53 5.50 11.56
CA TYR A 98 16.21 5.53 10.13
C TYR A 98 17.42 5.18 9.27
N GLU A 99 18.60 5.70 9.62
CA GLU A 99 19.84 5.48 8.88
C GLU A 99 20.15 3.99 8.72
N GLN A 100 20.02 3.21 9.80
CA GLN A 100 20.23 1.76 9.75
C GLN A 100 19.09 1.00 9.06
N LEU A 101 17.84 1.50 9.11
CA LEU A 101 16.74 0.91 8.35
C LEU A 101 16.95 1.09 6.85
N LEU A 102 17.39 2.27 6.42
CA LEU A 102 17.71 2.56 5.02
C LEU A 102 18.84 1.66 4.52
N GLU A 103 19.94 1.55 5.28
CA GLU A 103 21.04 0.64 4.96
C GLU A 103 20.58 -0.84 4.91
N LEU A 104 19.76 -1.28 5.88
CA LEU A 104 19.26 -2.66 5.95
C LEU A 104 18.37 -3.03 4.75
N LEU A 105 17.61 -2.07 4.23
CA LEU A 105 16.72 -2.26 3.09
C LEU A 105 17.41 -1.98 1.75
N GLY A 106 18.53 -1.25 1.75
CA GLY A 106 19.17 -0.74 0.54
C GLY A 106 18.38 0.40 -0.11
N TRP A 107 17.63 1.18 0.69
CA TRP A 107 16.71 2.23 0.22
C TRP A 107 17.26 3.62 0.46
N ASP A 108 16.78 4.59 -0.31
CA ASP A 108 16.95 6.01 0.01
C ASP A 108 15.79 6.57 0.84
N ALA A 109 15.93 7.83 1.27
CA ALA A 109 14.93 8.49 2.10
C ALA A 109 13.62 8.78 1.34
N GLU A 110 13.67 8.92 0.01
CA GLU A 110 12.50 9.19 -0.81
C GLU A 110 11.62 7.93 -0.94
N GLU A 111 12.24 6.79 -1.24
CA GLU A 111 11.59 5.48 -1.29
C GLU A 111 10.95 5.13 0.07
N MET A 112 11.67 5.35 1.18
CA MET A 112 11.12 5.15 2.52
C MET A 112 9.96 6.12 2.83
N ALA A 113 10.08 7.40 2.47
CA ALA A 113 9.02 8.39 2.69
C ALA A 113 7.74 8.05 1.90
N TYR A 114 7.92 7.66 0.63
CA TYR A 114 6.84 7.20 -0.23
C TYR A 114 6.16 5.96 0.37
N THR A 115 6.95 4.92 0.70
CA THR A 115 6.45 3.68 1.30
C THR A 115 5.67 3.93 2.58
N LEU A 116 6.20 4.73 3.50
CA LEU A 116 5.54 5.02 4.77
C LEU A 116 4.18 5.71 4.60
N ARG A 117 4.01 6.47 3.51
CA ARG A 117 2.78 7.22 3.21
C ARG A 117 1.78 6.40 2.38
N GLU A 118 2.24 5.83 1.27
CA GLU A 118 1.38 5.24 0.24
C GLU A 118 1.17 3.73 0.44
N ASP A 119 2.17 3.01 0.94
CA ASP A 119 2.06 1.56 1.11
C ASP A 119 1.31 1.23 2.39
N ASP A 120 0.11 0.67 2.23
CA ASP A 120 -0.67 0.07 3.31
C ASP A 120 -0.94 0.99 4.53
N PHE A 121 -0.91 2.32 4.37
CA PHE A 121 -0.94 3.29 5.47
C PHE A 121 0.10 2.95 6.55
N LEU A 122 1.29 2.51 6.14
CA LEU A 122 2.27 1.89 7.02
C LEU A 122 2.66 2.79 8.19
N TYR A 123 2.88 4.08 7.98
CA TYR A 123 3.22 5.01 9.07
C TYR A 123 2.14 5.10 10.15
N ILE A 124 0.87 5.07 9.76
CA ILE A 124 -0.26 5.06 10.72
C ILE A 124 -0.25 3.75 11.50
N LYS A 125 -0.02 2.62 10.82
CA LYS A 125 0.09 1.29 11.46
C LYS A 125 1.30 1.15 12.38
N LEU A 126 2.31 2.00 12.17
CA LEU A 126 3.48 2.15 13.04
C LEU A 126 3.26 3.17 14.17
N GLY A 127 2.04 3.68 14.33
CA GLY A 127 1.64 4.57 15.42
C GLY A 127 1.84 6.06 15.12
N SER A 128 2.04 6.43 13.85
CA SER A 128 2.30 7.81 13.41
C SER A 128 3.50 8.47 14.11
N LEU A 129 4.50 7.65 14.44
CA LEU A 129 5.74 8.06 15.11
C LEU A 129 6.88 7.14 14.70
N LYS A 130 8.12 7.65 14.77
CA LYS A 130 9.35 6.86 14.77
C LYS A 130 10.03 7.01 16.14
N PRO A 131 10.20 5.93 16.92
CA PRO A 131 10.89 6.01 18.21
C PRO A 131 12.35 6.44 18.04
N LYS A 132 12.87 7.15 19.04
CA LYS A 132 14.25 7.64 19.09
C LYS A 132 15.22 6.51 19.43
N CYS A 133 15.52 5.68 18.43
CA CYS A 133 16.43 4.55 18.58
C CYS A 133 17.89 4.99 18.49
N GLU A 134 18.73 4.62 19.45
CA GLU A 134 20.19 4.74 19.29
C GLU A 134 20.72 3.72 18.27
N PRO A 135 21.79 3.98 17.51
CA PRO A 135 22.36 3.00 16.59
C PRO A 135 22.74 1.68 17.29
N VAL A 136 22.43 0.55 16.67
CA VAL A 136 22.85 -0.78 17.14
C VAL A 136 24.19 -1.10 16.51
N ARG A 137 25.18 -1.46 17.33
CA ARG A 137 26.52 -1.83 16.88
C ARG A 137 26.91 -3.20 17.42
N TYR A 138 27.87 -3.83 16.75
CA TYR A 138 28.49 -5.03 17.29
C TYR A 138 29.10 -4.76 18.67
N GLU A 139 28.86 -5.70 19.59
CA GLU A 139 29.43 -5.70 20.93
C GLU A 139 29.97 -7.10 21.24
N GLU A 140 31.18 -7.17 21.80
CA GLU A 140 31.80 -8.43 22.16
C GLU A 140 31.00 -9.16 23.25
N ARG A 141 30.75 -10.46 23.03
CA ARG A 141 29.93 -11.30 23.92
C ARG A 141 30.71 -11.73 25.16
N THR A 142 30.41 -11.07 26.28
CA THR A 142 30.92 -11.45 27.62
C THR A 142 30.41 -12.82 28.07
N SER A 143 31.00 -13.37 29.15
CA SER A 143 30.53 -14.63 29.75
C SER A 143 29.06 -14.56 30.18
N ALA A 144 28.63 -13.44 30.78
CA ALA A 144 27.25 -13.23 31.20
C ALA A 144 26.26 -13.22 30.02
N VAL A 145 26.67 -12.64 28.88
CA VAL A 145 25.88 -12.66 27.63
C VAL A 145 25.75 -14.08 27.11
N ARG A 146 26.86 -14.84 27.08
CA ARG A 146 26.84 -16.25 26.64
C ARG A 146 25.98 -17.16 27.51
N GLU A 147 25.95 -16.92 28.82
CA GLU A 147 25.03 -17.60 29.72
C GLU A 147 23.56 -17.25 29.41
N ALA A 148 23.28 -16.01 29.02
CA ALA A 148 21.94 -15.59 28.63
C ALA A 148 21.51 -16.18 27.28
N GLU A 149 22.40 -16.21 26.29
CA GLU A 149 22.21 -16.93 25.01
C GLU A 149 21.85 -18.40 25.26
N ALA A 150 22.62 -19.09 26.10
CA ALA A 150 22.38 -20.50 26.44
C ALA A 150 21.03 -20.75 27.14
N ARG A 151 20.55 -19.80 27.96
CA ARG A 151 19.20 -19.87 28.55
C ARG A 151 18.11 -19.76 27.48
N ILE A 152 18.26 -18.85 26.53
CA ILE A 152 17.34 -18.70 25.40
C ILE A 152 17.34 -19.99 24.58
N ALA A 153 18.51 -20.53 24.24
CA ALA A 153 18.62 -21.80 23.53
C ALA A 153 17.93 -22.95 24.26
N GLY A 154 18.01 -22.99 25.60
CA GLY A 154 17.26 -23.95 26.42
C GLY A 154 15.75 -23.86 26.20
N TRP A 155 15.18 -22.66 26.25
CA TRP A 155 13.75 -22.44 25.99
C TRP A 155 13.35 -22.77 24.55
N VAL A 156 14.21 -22.45 23.58
CA VAL A 156 13.97 -22.73 22.17
C VAL A 156 13.94 -24.23 21.92
N ASN A 157 14.93 -24.98 22.41
CA ASN A 157 15.00 -26.42 22.24
C ASN A 157 13.85 -27.15 22.97
N GLU A 158 13.39 -26.61 24.10
CA GLU A 158 12.21 -27.15 24.80
C GLU A 158 10.92 -26.91 24.00
N ALA A 159 10.74 -25.71 23.42
CA ALA A 159 9.55 -25.36 22.65
C ALA A 159 9.54 -25.96 21.23
N PHE A 160 10.72 -26.12 20.63
CA PHE A 160 10.93 -26.55 19.25
C PHE A 160 11.97 -27.68 19.21
N PRO A 161 11.60 -28.90 19.64
CA PRO A 161 12.54 -30.03 19.72
C PRO A 161 13.08 -30.51 18.37
N GLU A 162 12.42 -30.13 17.27
CA GLU A 162 12.83 -30.43 15.90
C GLU A 162 13.68 -29.31 15.25
N GLY A 163 14.03 -28.28 16.03
CA GLY A 163 14.78 -27.11 15.55
C GLY A 163 13.90 -25.88 15.34
N ALA A 164 14.51 -24.70 15.39
CA ALA A 164 13.86 -23.41 15.14
C ALA A 164 14.70 -22.57 14.19
N GLY A 165 14.08 -21.77 13.32
CA GLY A 165 14.81 -20.85 12.41
C GLY A 165 14.92 -21.32 10.96
N VAL A 166 14.43 -22.53 10.66
CA VAL A 166 14.21 -23.01 9.29
C VAL A 166 12.72 -23.34 9.13
N PRO A 167 11.99 -22.70 8.19
CA PRO A 167 10.56 -22.97 8.03
C PRO A 167 10.32 -24.30 7.29
N GLU A 168 9.21 -24.99 7.61
CA GLU A 168 8.79 -26.22 6.91
C GLU A 168 8.50 -26.00 5.42
N ASP A 169 7.95 -24.83 5.07
CA ASP A 169 7.71 -24.37 3.69
C ASP A 169 8.44 -23.04 3.51
N PRO A 170 9.23 -22.83 2.44
CA PRO A 170 9.91 -21.56 2.23
C PRO A 170 8.93 -20.38 2.25
N LEU A 171 9.37 -19.24 2.81
CA LEU A 171 8.54 -18.05 2.85
C LEU A 171 8.11 -17.67 1.42
N PHE A 172 6.82 -17.38 1.25
CA PHE A 172 6.20 -17.06 -0.03
C PHE A 172 6.18 -18.18 -1.09
N ALA A 173 6.51 -19.43 -0.76
CA ALA A 173 6.40 -20.56 -1.70
C ALA A 173 4.97 -20.75 -2.25
N PHE A 174 3.96 -20.27 -1.55
CA PHE A 174 2.57 -20.25 -2.04
C PHE A 174 2.38 -19.39 -3.29
N VAL A 175 3.21 -18.36 -3.53
CA VAL A 175 3.13 -17.51 -4.72
C VAL A 175 3.36 -18.36 -5.96
N GLU A 176 4.45 -19.13 -6.01
CA GLU A 176 4.73 -20.04 -7.13
C GLU A 176 3.61 -21.05 -7.36
N ARG A 177 3.09 -21.64 -6.28
CA ARG A 177 2.00 -22.61 -6.38
C ARG A 177 0.70 -21.99 -6.92
N LEU A 178 0.37 -20.78 -6.50
CA LEU A 178 -0.84 -20.08 -6.92
C LEU A 178 -0.71 -19.46 -8.32
N SER A 179 0.49 -19.05 -8.73
CA SER A 179 0.79 -18.53 -10.07
C SER A 179 0.68 -19.58 -11.16
N ARG A 180 0.90 -20.87 -10.84
CA ARG A 180 0.73 -21.97 -11.80
C ARG A 180 -0.74 -22.13 -12.19
N MET A 181 -0.97 -22.41 -13.47
CA MET A 181 -2.29 -22.72 -14.00
C MET A 181 -2.95 -23.86 -13.21
N PRO A 182 -4.26 -23.77 -12.91
CA PRO A 182 -4.99 -24.87 -12.28
C PRO A 182 -5.05 -26.08 -13.23
N GLU A 183 -4.88 -27.29 -12.67
CA GLU A 183 -4.93 -28.54 -13.44
C GLU A 183 -6.34 -28.93 -13.85
N SER A 184 -7.33 -28.58 -13.03
CA SER A 184 -8.73 -28.88 -13.30
C SER A 184 -9.31 -27.86 -14.29
N PRO A 185 -10.21 -28.27 -15.19
CA PRO A 185 -10.92 -27.33 -16.05
C PRO A 185 -11.84 -26.42 -15.23
N ARG A 186 -12.09 -25.22 -15.74
CA ARG A 186 -13.05 -24.29 -15.14
C ARG A 186 -14.45 -24.89 -15.19
N ALA A 187 -15.12 -24.93 -14.05
CA ALA A 187 -16.54 -25.26 -13.98
C ALA A 187 -17.38 -24.12 -14.58
N GLU A 188 -18.54 -24.46 -15.15
CA GLU A 188 -19.47 -23.46 -15.67
C GLU A 188 -19.84 -22.43 -14.59
N PRO A 189 -19.80 -21.12 -14.90
CA PRO A 189 -20.20 -20.08 -13.96
C PRO A 189 -21.62 -20.33 -13.44
N ARG A 190 -21.79 -20.30 -12.12
CA ARG A 190 -23.12 -20.31 -11.51
C ARG A 190 -23.72 -18.90 -11.56
N GLU A 191 -25.00 -18.83 -11.91
CA GLU A 191 -25.80 -17.61 -11.78
C GLU A 191 -25.74 -17.07 -10.35
N SER A 192 -25.65 -15.75 -10.22
CA SER A 192 -25.53 -15.06 -8.94
C SER A 192 -26.15 -13.68 -9.06
N GLN A 193 -26.85 -13.28 -8.01
CA GLN A 193 -27.37 -11.91 -7.89
C GLN A 193 -26.28 -10.90 -7.51
N PHE A 194 -25.16 -11.39 -6.96
CA PHE A 194 -23.98 -10.58 -6.71
C PHE A 194 -23.09 -10.61 -7.95
N ASN A 195 -22.99 -9.47 -8.65
CA ASN A 195 -22.12 -9.24 -9.80
C ASN A 195 -21.74 -7.74 -9.85
N PRO A 196 -20.45 -7.37 -9.85
CA PRO A 196 -19.28 -8.25 -9.79
C PRO A 196 -19.11 -8.97 -8.45
N ARG A 197 -18.42 -10.11 -8.49
CA ARG A 197 -17.83 -10.82 -7.34
C ARG A 197 -16.34 -10.63 -7.44
N PHE A 198 -15.86 -9.58 -6.78
CA PHE A 198 -14.50 -9.11 -6.95
C PHE A 198 -13.83 -8.85 -5.60
N GLY A 199 -12.50 -8.84 -5.60
CA GLY A 199 -11.68 -8.62 -4.42
C GLY A 199 -10.23 -8.31 -4.80
N PRO A 200 -9.37 -8.01 -3.80
CA PRO A 200 -7.95 -7.80 -4.07
C PRO A 200 -7.27 -9.12 -4.47
N SER A 201 -6.11 -9.01 -5.10
CA SER A 201 -5.20 -10.15 -5.17
C SER A 201 -4.63 -10.47 -3.78
N TYR A 202 -4.56 -11.75 -3.43
CA TYR A 202 -4.14 -12.20 -2.09
C TYR A 202 -2.69 -11.84 -1.76
N PHE A 203 -1.84 -11.75 -2.78
CA PHE A 203 -0.42 -11.43 -2.66
C PHE A 203 0.00 -10.32 -3.64
N ALA A 204 -0.92 -9.39 -3.92
CA ALA A 204 -0.54 -8.15 -4.57
C ALA A 204 0.59 -7.47 -3.80
N LEU A 205 1.58 -7.00 -4.54
CA LEU A 205 2.63 -6.17 -4.01
C LEU A 205 2.13 -4.72 -3.93
N TYR A 206 2.50 -4.04 -2.87
CA TYR A 206 2.42 -2.58 -2.84
C TYR A 206 3.55 -2.00 -3.70
N GLY A 207 3.46 -0.71 -4.03
CA GLY A 207 4.30 -0.07 -5.04
C GLY A 207 3.58 0.09 -6.39
N ASP A 208 4.34 0.01 -7.49
CA ASP A 208 3.85 0.27 -8.84
C ASP A 208 3.69 -1.02 -9.67
N PRO A 209 2.57 -1.74 -9.53
CA PRO A 209 2.37 -3.01 -10.22
C PRO A 209 2.25 -2.86 -11.74
N LEU A 210 2.16 -1.63 -12.27
CA LEU A 210 2.10 -1.39 -13.71
C LEU A 210 3.47 -1.13 -14.31
N LEU A 211 4.54 -0.97 -13.53
CA LEU A 211 5.91 -0.88 -14.04
C LEU A 211 6.80 -2.03 -13.58
N GLU A 212 6.60 -2.51 -12.35
CA GLU A 212 7.57 -3.37 -11.66
C GLU A 212 7.08 -4.82 -11.47
N ASP A 213 5.85 -5.12 -11.86
CA ASP A 213 5.24 -6.42 -11.58
C ASP A 213 5.65 -7.46 -12.62
N ASP A 214 5.95 -8.67 -12.14
CA ASP A 214 6.20 -9.81 -13.01
C ASP A 214 4.85 -10.39 -13.48
N PRO A 215 4.56 -10.44 -14.79
CA PRO A 215 3.34 -11.06 -15.33
C PRO A 215 3.09 -12.51 -14.88
N GLU A 216 4.15 -13.26 -14.57
CA GLU A 216 4.09 -14.67 -14.22
C GLU A 216 4.08 -14.92 -12.71
N MET A 217 4.69 -14.04 -11.92
CA MET A 217 4.91 -14.26 -10.48
C MET A 217 4.58 -13.06 -9.58
N GLY A 218 4.11 -11.97 -10.17
CA GLY A 218 3.79 -10.72 -9.50
C GLY A 218 2.46 -10.73 -8.76
N SER A 219 1.76 -9.61 -8.83
CA SER A 219 0.50 -9.33 -8.15
C SER A 219 -0.69 -9.97 -8.85
N PHE A 220 -0.65 -10.11 -10.18
CA PHE A 220 -1.76 -10.63 -10.97
C PHE A 220 -1.35 -11.75 -11.94
N PRO A 221 -0.71 -12.84 -11.49
CA PRO A 221 -0.25 -13.89 -12.38
C PRO A 221 -1.41 -14.67 -12.99
N THR A 222 -1.26 -15.11 -14.23
CA THR A 222 -2.35 -15.71 -15.03
C THR A 222 -2.98 -16.92 -14.34
N GLY A 223 -2.17 -17.80 -13.74
CA GLY A 223 -2.71 -18.97 -13.02
C GLY A 223 -3.49 -18.62 -11.77
N TYR A 224 -3.13 -17.53 -11.08
CA TYR A 224 -3.91 -17.05 -9.94
C TYR A 224 -5.27 -16.49 -10.38
N LEU A 225 -5.30 -15.68 -11.44
CA LEU A 225 -6.55 -15.18 -12.05
C LEU A 225 -7.46 -16.34 -12.49
N ALA A 226 -6.90 -17.39 -13.09
CA ALA A 226 -7.63 -18.58 -13.46
C ALA A 226 -8.22 -19.32 -12.24
N ARG A 227 -7.49 -19.40 -11.12
CA ARG A 227 -7.98 -20.01 -9.86
C ARG A 227 -9.10 -19.19 -9.22
N LEU A 228 -9.00 -17.87 -9.25
CA LEU A 228 -10.08 -16.99 -8.84
C LEU A 228 -11.34 -17.23 -9.68
N ALA A 229 -11.19 -17.30 -11.00
CA ALA A 229 -12.28 -17.59 -11.93
C ALA A 229 -12.94 -18.95 -11.65
N GLN A 230 -12.17 -19.98 -11.27
CA GLN A 230 -12.68 -21.29 -10.85
C GLN A 230 -13.44 -21.25 -9.54
N SER A 231 -13.09 -20.33 -8.65
CA SER A 231 -13.76 -20.12 -7.36
C SER A 231 -15.05 -19.29 -7.48
N GLY A 232 -15.37 -18.82 -8.70
CA GLY A 232 -16.54 -17.99 -8.98
C GLY A 232 -16.28 -16.49 -8.91
N VAL A 233 -15.08 -16.04 -8.54
CA VAL A 233 -14.67 -14.64 -8.63
C VAL A 233 -14.64 -14.24 -10.11
N ASN A 234 -15.14 -13.06 -10.44
CA ASN A 234 -15.16 -12.55 -11.82
C ASN A 234 -14.57 -11.14 -11.94
N GLY A 235 -13.99 -10.61 -10.87
CA GLY A 235 -13.20 -9.39 -10.92
C GLY A 235 -12.07 -9.41 -9.90
N VAL A 236 -11.01 -8.68 -10.19
CA VAL A 236 -10.02 -8.28 -9.18
C VAL A 236 -9.83 -6.78 -9.25
N TRP A 237 -9.42 -6.18 -8.14
CA TRP A 237 -9.09 -4.77 -8.13
C TRP A 237 -7.64 -4.47 -7.76
N MET A 238 -7.19 -3.31 -8.23
CA MET A 238 -5.88 -2.73 -7.92
C MET A 238 -6.01 -1.23 -7.63
N GLN A 239 -5.13 -0.71 -6.78
CA GLN A 239 -5.04 0.74 -6.56
C GLN A 239 -4.59 1.45 -7.84
N ALA A 240 -5.20 2.60 -8.12
CA ALA A 240 -4.77 3.49 -9.19
C ALA A 240 -4.66 4.92 -8.67
N VAL A 241 -3.68 5.65 -9.19
CA VAL A 241 -3.47 7.06 -8.93
C VAL A 241 -3.59 7.83 -10.24
N LEU A 242 -4.53 8.77 -10.36
CA LEU A 242 -4.86 9.38 -11.65
C LEU A 242 -3.64 10.06 -12.30
N TYR A 243 -2.83 10.77 -11.52
CA TYR A 243 -1.68 11.46 -12.07
C TYR A 243 -0.56 10.51 -12.50
N LYS A 244 -0.56 9.25 -12.05
CA LYS A 244 0.39 8.21 -12.50
C LYS A 244 -0.05 7.55 -13.81
N LEU A 245 -1.34 7.61 -14.13
CA LEU A 245 -1.95 7.00 -15.32
C LEU A 245 -2.29 7.99 -16.42
N THR A 246 -2.25 9.30 -16.13
CA THR A 246 -2.61 10.36 -17.07
C THR A 246 -1.77 11.61 -16.81
N PRO A 247 -1.63 12.52 -17.79
CA PRO A 247 -0.94 13.79 -17.56
C PRO A 247 -1.62 14.61 -16.45
N PHE A 248 -0.83 15.02 -15.46
CA PHE A 248 -1.25 15.93 -14.41
C PHE A 248 -0.98 17.37 -14.84
N PRO A 249 -2.00 18.22 -15.06
CA PRO A 249 -1.82 19.50 -15.74
C PRO A 249 -0.93 20.52 -15.03
N TRP A 250 -0.66 20.32 -13.74
CA TRP A 250 0.05 21.28 -12.90
C TRP A 250 1.46 20.83 -12.52
N ASP A 251 1.79 19.55 -12.69
CA ASP A 251 3.12 19.01 -12.43
C ASP A 251 3.32 17.72 -13.24
N GLU A 252 3.94 17.85 -14.40
CA GLU A 252 4.19 16.74 -15.33
C GLU A 252 5.12 15.67 -14.71
N SER A 253 5.94 16.02 -13.71
CA SER A 253 6.86 15.07 -13.08
C SER A 253 6.12 13.95 -12.33
N LEU A 254 4.90 14.23 -11.84
CA LEU A 254 4.06 13.23 -11.19
C LEU A 254 3.53 12.17 -12.17
N SER A 255 3.50 12.51 -13.46
CA SER A 255 3.01 11.67 -14.56
C SER A 255 4.09 10.94 -15.33
N GLU A 256 5.35 10.95 -14.85
CA GLU A 256 6.42 10.20 -15.50
C GLU A 256 6.02 8.73 -15.70
N HIS A 257 6.19 8.23 -16.94
CA HIS A 257 5.85 6.87 -17.39
C HIS A 257 4.36 6.51 -17.48
N TYR A 258 3.43 7.48 -17.47
CA TYR A 258 2.00 7.17 -17.53
C TYR A 258 1.61 6.36 -18.79
N GLU A 259 2.20 6.63 -19.97
CA GLU A 259 1.90 5.85 -21.18
C GLU A 259 2.28 4.39 -21.00
N LYS A 260 3.44 4.13 -20.36
CA LYS A 260 3.91 2.76 -20.14
C LYS A 260 3.01 2.02 -19.16
N ARG A 261 2.50 2.70 -18.13
CA ARG A 261 1.53 2.12 -17.20
C ARG A 261 0.22 1.78 -17.88
N LEU A 262 -0.27 2.62 -18.80
CA LEU A 262 -1.48 2.35 -19.56
C LEU A 262 -1.32 1.15 -20.49
N GLU A 263 -0.18 1.05 -21.21
CA GLU A 263 0.15 -0.12 -22.04
C GLU A 263 0.15 -1.42 -21.21
N ASN A 264 0.80 -1.38 -20.03
CA ASN A 264 0.87 -2.54 -19.15
C ASN A 264 -0.49 -2.86 -18.49
N LEU A 265 -1.31 -1.85 -18.22
CA LEU A 265 -2.69 -2.02 -17.75
C LEU A 265 -3.56 -2.69 -18.82
N GLU A 266 -3.47 -2.25 -20.08
CA GLU A 266 -4.17 -2.88 -21.20
C GLU A 266 -3.78 -4.37 -21.33
N ALA A 267 -2.49 -4.67 -21.25
CA ALA A 267 -1.99 -6.04 -21.28
C ALA A 267 -2.51 -6.90 -20.11
N LEU A 268 -2.57 -6.34 -18.90
CA LEU A 268 -3.15 -7.00 -17.73
C LEU A 268 -4.65 -7.25 -17.91
N VAL A 269 -5.40 -6.25 -18.36
CA VAL A 269 -6.83 -6.35 -18.66
C VAL A 269 -7.11 -7.46 -19.67
N ALA A 270 -6.35 -7.50 -20.77
CA ALA A 270 -6.49 -8.53 -21.80
C ALA A 270 -6.24 -9.95 -21.24
N ARG A 271 -5.17 -10.12 -20.43
CA ARG A 271 -4.84 -11.39 -19.77
C ARG A 271 -5.92 -11.84 -18.78
N ALA A 272 -6.40 -10.93 -17.95
CA ALA A 272 -7.46 -11.21 -16.98
C ALA A 272 -8.78 -11.58 -17.67
N LYS A 273 -9.16 -10.82 -18.71
CA LYS A 273 -10.34 -11.07 -19.52
C LYS A 273 -10.31 -12.45 -20.18
N ALA A 274 -9.15 -12.92 -20.64
CA ALA A 274 -8.98 -14.28 -21.17
C ALA A 274 -9.28 -15.37 -20.13
N GLN A 275 -9.15 -15.08 -18.83
CA GLN A 275 -9.54 -15.97 -17.73
C GLN A 275 -10.99 -15.72 -17.24
N GLY A 276 -11.70 -14.77 -17.84
CA GLY A 276 -13.03 -14.33 -17.41
C GLY A 276 -13.01 -13.55 -16.10
N ILE A 277 -11.96 -12.78 -15.87
CA ILE A 277 -11.79 -11.84 -14.75
C ILE A 277 -11.77 -10.42 -15.32
N GLY A 278 -12.59 -9.53 -14.76
CA GLY A 278 -12.49 -8.09 -14.98
C GLY A 278 -11.44 -7.44 -14.07
N ILE A 279 -10.76 -6.40 -14.56
CA ILE A 279 -9.89 -5.55 -13.73
C ILE A 279 -10.68 -4.30 -13.34
N TYR A 280 -10.67 -3.99 -12.05
CA TYR A 280 -11.27 -2.78 -11.48
C TYR A 280 -10.19 -1.87 -10.92
N LEU A 281 -10.20 -0.60 -11.32
CA LEU A 281 -9.29 0.40 -10.75
C LEU A 281 -9.93 1.04 -9.52
N TYR A 282 -9.22 0.96 -8.40
CA TYR A 282 -9.60 1.59 -7.16
C TYR A 282 -9.13 3.05 -7.11
N LEU A 283 -10.07 4.00 -7.10
CA LEU A 283 -9.81 5.43 -7.09
C LEU A 283 -10.08 6.06 -5.72
N ASN A 284 -8.98 6.44 -5.05
CA ASN A 284 -8.95 7.40 -3.94
C ASN A 284 -8.56 8.78 -4.48
N GLU A 285 -9.39 9.36 -5.34
CA GLU A 285 -8.97 10.46 -6.21
C GLU A 285 -9.92 11.66 -6.16
N PRO A 286 -9.40 12.89 -6.34
CA PRO A 286 -7.99 13.24 -6.55
C PRO A 286 -7.15 13.13 -5.27
N ARG A 287 -5.88 12.76 -5.38
CA ARG A 287 -4.97 12.78 -4.22
C ARG A 287 -4.79 14.17 -3.61
N ALA A 288 -4.58 14.20 -2.29
CA ALA A 288 -4.18 15.40 -1.58
C ALA A 288 -2.77 15.82 -2.02
N MET A 289 -2.53 17.13 -2.14
CA MET A 289 -1.24 17.68 -2.55
C MET A 289 -0.51 18.32 -1.36
N PRO A 290 0.84 18.41 -1.37
CA PRO A 290 1.60 19.14 -0.36
C PRO A 290 1.14 20.60 -0.26
N LEU A 291 1.27 21.22 0.92
CA LEU A 291 0.86 22.62 1.09
C LEU A 291 1.55 23.59 0.11
N ALA A 292 2.80 23.32 -0.27
CA ALA A 292 3.57 24.10 -1.24
C ALA A 292 2.90 24.16 -2.64
N PHE A 293 2.24 23.09 -3.07
CA PHE A 293 1.49 23.07 -4.34
C PHE A 293 0.41 24.17 -4.40
N TYR A 294 -0.19 24.49 -3.26
CA TYR A 294 -1.26 25.49 -3.17
C TYR A 294 -0.75 26.93 -3.02
N GLU A 295 0.56 27.15 -2.91
CA GLU A 295 1.15 28.48 -3.00
C GLU A 295 1.01 29.02 -4.43
N GLU A 296 1.21 28.16 -5.43
CA GLU A 296 1.01 28.46 -6.86
C GLU A 296 -0.45 28.28 -7.31
N HIS A 297 -1.20 27.39 -6.62
CA HIS A 297 -2.57 27.05 -6.97
C HIS A 297 -3.60 27.25 -5.82
N PRO A 298 -3.69 28.44 -5.21
CA PRO A 298 -4.54 28.66 -4.03
C PRO A 298 -6.04 28.43 -4.31
N GLY A 299 -6.48 28.63 -5.56
CA GLY A 299 -7.86 28.42 -5.99
C GLY A 299 -8.33 26.96 -5.93
N MET A 300 -7.41 26.00 -5.86
CA MET A 300 -7.73 24.56 -5.80
C MET A 300 -7.65 23.99 -4.38
N LYS A 301 -7.21 24.79 -3.39
CA LYS A 301 -7.00 24.32 -2.02
C LYS A 301 -8.32 23.98 -1.33
N GLY A 302 -8.38 22.77 -0.79
CA GLY A 302 -9.43 22.27 0.10
C GLY A 302 -9.00 22.25 1.56
N VAL A 303 -9.53 21.28 2.31
CA VAL A 303 -9.25 21.09 3.74
C VAL A 303 -7.80 20.66 3.96
N VAL A 304 -7.17 21.14 5.03
CA VAL A 304 -5.77 20.84 5.38
C VAL A 304 -5.66 19.58 6.24
N HIS A 305 -4.74 18.68 5.88
CA HIS A 305 -4.42 17.43 6.55
C HIS A 305 -2.92 17.40 6.86
N GLY A 306 -2.50 18.02 7.96
CA GLY A 306 -1.07 18.14 8.30
C GLY A 306 -0.31 18.97 7.27
N SER A 307 0.69 18.36 6.62
CA SER A 307 1.52 18.99 5.57
C SER A 307 0.90 18.95 4.17
N HIS A 308 -0.31 18.40 4.03
CA HIS A 308 -1.03 18.29 2.76
C HIS A 308 -2.41 18.95 2.86
N ALA A 309 -3.08 19.16 1.72
CA ALA A 309 -4.49 19.53 1.68
C ALA A 309 -5.20 18.78 0.55
N SER A 310 -6.51 18.59 0.67
CA SER A 310 -7.32 18.03 -0.42
C SER A 310 -7.34 18.98 -1.61
N MET A 311 -7.35 18.44 -2.84
CA MET A 311 -7.78 19.20 -4.01
C MET A 311 -9.29 19.39 -3.95
N CYS A 312 -9.76 20.64 -3.89
CA CYS A 312 -11.18 20.93 -3.70
C CYS A 312 -11.98 20.58 -4.97
N THR A 313 -12.79 19.53 -4.89
CA THR A 313 -13.65 19.09 -5.99
C THR A 313 -14.80 20.05 -6.30
N SER A 314 -15.02 21.09 -5.49
CA SER A 314 -15.91 22.22 -5.84
C SER A 314 -15.29 23.20 -6.85
N THR A 315 -14.04 23.00 -7.25
CA THR A 315 -13.34 23.84 -8.23
C THR A 315 -13.40 23.17 -9.61
N ASP A 316 -13.81 23.93 -10.64
CA ASP A 316 -13.94 23.43 -12.01
C ASP A 316 -12.66 22.78 -12.52
N ALA A 317 -11.51 23.43 -12.31
CA ALA A 317 -10.22 22.91 -12.76
C ALA A 317 -9.90 21.51 -12.19
N VAL A 318 -10.29 21.23 -10.95
CA VAL A 318 -10.10 19.91 -10.31
C VAL A 318 -11.05 18.88 -10.91
N ARG A 319 -12.31 19.25 -11.15
CA ARG A 319 -13.31 18.37 -11.79
C ARG A 319 -12.97 18.06 -13.24
N ASP A 320 -12.49 19.05 -13.98
CA ASP A 320 -12.06 18.90 -15.36
C ASP A 320 -10.87 17.93 -15.47
N TYR A 321 -9.93 18.01 -14.53
CA TYR A 321 -8.84 17.04 -14.43
C TYR A 321 -9.35 15.62 -14.17
N ILE A 322 -10.19 15.40 -13.16
CA ILE A 322 -10.72 14.06 -12.83
C ILE A 322 -11.47 13.48 -14.04
N ARG A 323 -12.36 14.27 -14.65
CA ARG A 323 -13.13 13.86 -15.82
C ARG A 323 -12.21 13.49 -16.99
N GLY A 324 -11.24 14.35 -17.30
CA GLY A 324 -10.32 14.14 -18.41
C GLY A 324 -9.40 12.94 -18.19
N ALA A 325 -8.94 12.72 -16.95
CA ALA A 325 -8.12 11.58 -16.60
C ALA A 325 -8.90 10.25 -16.75
N VAL A 326 -10.11 10.19 -16.22
CA VAL A 326 -10.97 9.01 -16.36
C VAL A 326 -11.35 8.76 -17.82
N GLU A 327 -11.65 9.82 -18.59
CA GLU A 327 -11.90 9.74 -20.03
C GLU A 327 -10.69 9.17 -20.79
N HIS A 328 -9.47 9.64 -20.46
CA HIS A 328 -8.24 9.16 -21.08
C HIS A 328 -8.00 7.67 -20.78
N ILE A 329 -8.02 7.26 -19.51
CA ILE A 329 -7.84 5.85 -19.11
C ILE A 329 -8.87 4.96 -19.81
N SER A 330 -10.14 5.39 -19.84
CA SER A 330 -11.24 4.62 -20.43
C SER A 330 -11.13 4.48 -21.95
N ARG A 331 -10.50 5.44 -22.64
CA ARG A 331 -10.22 5.36 -24.08
C ARG A 331 -9.03 4.46 -24.40
N GLU A 332 -7.97 4.57 -23.61
CA GLU A 332 -6.74 3.79 -23.82
C GLU A 332 -6.93 2.33 -23.38
N VAL A 333 -7.81 2.06 -22.42
CA VAL A 333 -8.10 0.71 -21.91
C VAL A 333 -9.61 0.43 -21.91
N PRO A 334 -10.26 0.31 -23.08
CA PRO A 334 -11.71 0.22 -23.21
C PRO A 334 -12.31 -1.09 -22.66
N ASP A 335 -11.47 -2.11 -22.46
CA ASP A 335 -11.85 -3.41 -21.90
C ASP A 335 -11.74 -3.46 -20.37
N LEU A 336 -11.40 -2.35 -19.70
CA LEU A 336 -11.40 -2.25 -18.25
C LEU A 336 -12.80 -2.56 -17.70
N ALA A 337 -12.91 -3.37 -16.65
CA ALA A 337 -14.23 -3.78 -16.15
C ALA A 337 -14.91 -2.67 -15.34
N GLY A 338 -14.14 -1.86 -14.62
CA GLY A 338 -14.71 -0.78 -13.86
C GLY A 338 -13.73 0.10 -13.12
N PHE A 339 -14.30 1.15 -12.53
CA PHE A 339 -13.73 1.91 -11.43
C PHE A 339 -14.57 1.67 -10.19
N PHE A 340 -13.94 1.72 -9.02
CA PHE A 340 -14.67 1.93 -7.79
C PHE A 340 -13.97 2.94 -6.90
N THR A 341 -14.75 3.58 -6.04
CA THR A 341 -14.29 4.67 -5.20
C THR A 341 -14.57 4.36 -3.74
N ILE A 342 -13.67 4.80 -2.87
CA ILE A 342 -13.97 5.08 -1.47
C ILE A 342 -13.77 6.59 -1.36
N SER A 343 -14.90 7.31 -1.26
CA SER A 343 -14.91 8.77 -1.28
C SER A 343 -14.88 9.39 0.12
N ALA A 344 -14.76 8.57 1.16
CA ALA A 344 -14.61 8.98 2.55
C ALA A 344 -13.62 8.08 3.30
N SER A 345 -13.14 8.53 4.46
CA SER A 345 -12.20 7.84 5.36
C SER A 345 -10.75 7.68 4.93
N GLU A 346 -10.44 7.14 3.75
CA GLU A 346 -9.09 6.65 3.44
C GLU A 346 -8.09 7.78 3.14
N ASN A 347 -8.13 8.29 1.90
CA ASN A 347 -7.34 9.44 1.50
C ASN A 347 -8.19 10.71 1.51
N PRO A 348 -7.58 11.89 1.67
CA PRO A 348 -8.31 13.15 1.58
C PRO A 348 -8.70 13.52 0.14
N THR A 349 -9.63 12.77 -0.46
CA THR A 349 -10.01 12.86 -1.89
C THR A 349 -10.89 14.06 -2.22
N ASN A 350 -11.62 14.56 -1.23
CA ASN A 350 -12.48 15.73 -1.32
C ASN A 350 -12.60 16.36 0.07
N CYS A 351 -13.14 17.58 0.16
CA CYS A 351 -13.22 18.30 1.44
C CYS A 351 -14.06 17.60 2.52
N TRP A 352 -15.02 16.74 2.13
CA TRP A 352 -15.89 16.00 3.07
C TRP A 352 -15.40 14.57 3.34
N SER A 353 -14.30 14.14 2.71
CA SER A 353 -13.74 12.78 2.86
C SER A 353 -13.53 12.39 4.33
N HIS A 354 -13.05 13.31 5.17
CA HIS A 354 -12.90 13.12 6.63
C HIS A 354 -13.85 14.05 7.42
N HIS A 355 -15.03 14.33 6.87
CA HIS A 355 -16.14 15.06 7.53
C HIS A 355 -15.84 16.52 7.94
N ARG A 356 -14.81 17.12 7.33
CA ARG A 356 -14.29 18.46 7.66
C ARG A 356 -14.58 19.51 6.58
N GLY A 357 -15.55 19.27 5.70
CA GLY A 357 -15.80 20.16 4.56
C GLY A 357 -16.18 21.59 4.94
N HIS A 358 -16.71 21.78 6.16
CA HIS A 358 -16.96 23.08 6.79
C HIS A 358 -15.74 23.99 6.91
N GLU A 359 -14.52 23.43 6.88
CA GLU A 359 -13.26 24.20 6.94
C GLU A 359 -12.81 24.72 5.57
N CYS A 360 -13.43 24.27 4.48
CA CYS A 360 -13.13 24.77 3.15
C CYS A 360 -14.06 25.94 2.81
N GLU A 361 -13.49 27.06 2.36
CA GLU A 361 -14.24 28.28 1.98
C GLU A 361 -15.34 28.03 0.92
N ARG A 362 -15.20 26.99 0.11
CA ARG A 362 -16.16 26.61 -0.94
C ARG A 362 -17.14 25.54 -0.44
N CYS A 363 -16.62 24.49 0.18
CA CYS A 363 -17.44 23.34 0.59
C CYS A 363 -18.18 23.57 1.90
N GLY A 364 -17.88 24.62 2.66
CA GLY A 364 -18.54 24.88 3.94
C GLY A 364 -20.02 25.27 3.82
N GLU A 365 -20.42 25.79 2.66
CA GLU A 365 -21.82 26.07 2.32
C GLU A 365 -22.50 24.91 1.56
N ARG A 366 -21.76 23.81 1.30
CA ARG A 366 -22.24 22.64 0.56
C ARG A 366 -22.39 21.45 1.49
N THR A 367 -23.40 20.63 1.24
CA THR A 367 -23.60 19.40 2.01
C THR A 367 -22.64 18.28 1.59
N PRO A 368 -22.34 17.31 2.48
CA PRO A 368 -21.49 16.17 2.13
C PRO A 368 -22.03 15.37 0.95
N ASP A 369 -23.34 15.14 0.89
CA ASP A 369 -24.01 14.42 -0.20
C ASP A 369 -23.84 15.13 -1.54
N GLU A 370 -23.91 16.47 -1.58
CA GLU A 370 -23.68 17.25 -2.81
C GLU A 370 -22.26 17.11 -3.34
N VAL A 371 -21.26 17.23 -2.46
CA VAL A 371 -19.85 17.21 -2.87
C VAL A 371 -19.42 15.80 -3.28
N ILE A 372 -19.86 14.78 -2.53
CA ILE A 372 -19.50 13.39 -2.82
C ILE A 372 -20.26 12.87 -4.04
N ALA A 373 -21.55 13.19 -4.22
CA ALA A 373 -22.28 12.80 -5.43
C ALA A 373 -21.66 13.43 -6.68
N GLU A 374 -21.29 14.72 -6.61
CA GLU A 374 -20.66 15.43 -7.73
C GLU A 374 -19.33 14.79 -8.15
N LEU A 375 -18.53 14.28 -7.20
CA LEU A 375 -17.32 13.52 -7.53
C LEU A 375 -17.66 12.28 -8.38
N HIS A 376 -18.67 11.50 -8.01
CA HIS A 376 -19.09 10.33 -8.77
C HIS A 376 -19.66 10.71 -10.14
N THR A 377 -20.44 11.80 -10.22
CA THR A 377 -20.94 12.34 -11.49
C THR A 377 -19.78 12.71 -12.42
N VAL A 378 -18.74 13.38 -11.92
CA VAL A 378 -17.58 13.77 -12.72
C VAL A 378 -16.81 12.55 -13.25
N ILE A 379 -16.63 11.50 -12.43
CA ILE A 379 -16.01 10.24 -12.86
C ILE A 379 -16.89 9.58 -13.93
N ARG A 380 -18.20 9.50 -13.69
CA ARG A 380 -19.17 8.91 -14.64
C ARG A 380 -19.18 9.63 -15.98
N GLU A 381 -19.13 10.96 -15.98
CA GLU A 381 -19.02 11.79 -17.19
C GLU A 381 -17.74 11.48 -17.98
N GLY A 382 -16.61 11.23 -17.28
CA GLY A 382 -15.35 10.82 -17.91
C GLY A 382 -15.51 9.48 -18.65
N ILE A 383 -16.13 8.49 -17.99
CA ILE A 383 -16.45 7.20 -18.62
C ILE A 383 -17.37 7.41 -19.82
N GLU A 384 -18.43 8.20 -19.69
CA GLU A 384 -19.40 8.45 -20.77
C GLU A 384 -18.75 9.03 -22.03
N ARG A 385 -17.87 10.02 -21.84
CA ARG A 385 -17.15 10.69 -22.94
C ARG A 385 -16.20 9.77 -23.70
N SER A 386 -15.74 8.69 -23.06
CA SER A 386 -14.91 7.69 -23.73
C SER A 386 -15.71 6.80 -24.70
N GLY A 387 -17.01 6.60 -24.42
CA GLY A 387 -17.86 5.64 -25.13
C GLY A 387 -17.62 4.18 -24.74
N ALA A 388 -16.76 3.90 -23.76
CA ALA A 388 -16.48 2.56 -23.27
C ALA A 388 -17.58 2.08 -22.29
N ASP A 389 -17.79 0.77 -22.25
CA ASP A 389 -18.74 0.10 -21.35
C ASP A 389 -18.02 -0.30 -20.05
N ILE A 390 -17.74 0.70 -19.21
CA ILE A 390 -16.98 0.57 -17.97
C ILE A 390 -17.90 0.89 -16.79
N GLN A 391 -17.95 0.00 -15.80
CA GLN A 391 -18.78 0.18 -14.62
C GLN A 391 -18.17 1.20 -13.65
N LEU A 392 -19.00 2.02 -12.99
CA LEU A 392 -18.59 2.78 -11.80
C LEU A 392 -19.32 2.22 -10.57
N ILE A 393 -18.55 1.94 -9.51
CA ILE A 393 -19.07 1.48 -8.21
C ILE A 393 -18.72 2.51 -7.14
N ALA A 394 -19.72 3.09 -6.49
CA ALA A 394 -19.55 3.92 -5.30
C ALA A 394 -19.58 3.01 -4.07
N TRP A 395 -18.47 2.89 -3.34
CA TRP A 395 -18.45 2.19 -2.06
C TRP A 395 -18.75 3.16 -0.92
N ASP A 396 -19.78 2.86 -0.14
CA ASP A 396 -20.21 3.64 1.02
C ASP A 396 -19.23 3.64 2.21
N TRP A 397 -18.03 3.08 2.06
CA TRP A 397 -17.04 3.02 3.12
C TRP A 397 -16.70 4.41 3.66
N GLY A 398 -16.92 4.59 4.97
CA GLY A 398 -16.68 5.85 5.65
C GLY A 398 -17.77 6.91 5.45
N TRP A 399 -18.85 6.62 4.73
CA TRP A 399 -20.00 7.53 4.70
C TRP A 399 -20.68 7.54 6.06
N GLN A 400 -21.11 8.72 6.52
CA GLN A 400 -21.84 8.84 7.79
C GLN A 400 -23.33 8.62 7.53
N ASP A 401 -23.98 7.85 8.39
CA ASP A 401 -25.40 7.50 8.31
C ASP A 401 -26.31 8.69 7.97
N GLY A 402 -26.01 9.85 8.57
CA GLY A 402 -26.81 11.07 8.42
C GLY A 402 -26.90 11.63 6.99
N TYR A 403 -26.05 11.20 6.06
CA TYR A 403 -26.09 11.65 4.67
C TYR A 403 -26.07 10.51 3.63
N VAL A 404 -26.08 9.24 4.03
CA VAL A 404 -26.07 8.11 3.08
C VAL A 404 -27.29 8.14 2.15
N GLU A 405 -28.49 8.29 2.70
CA GLU A 405 -29.73 8.26 1.90
C GLU A 405 -29.75 9.37 0.83
N ALA A 406 -29.46 10.61 1.24
CA ALA A 406 -29.41 11.75 0.33
C ALA A 406 -28.31 11.59 -0.74
N LEU A 407 -27.15 11.05 -0.36
CA LEU A 407 -26.05 10.78 -1.28
C LEU A 407 -26.44 9.72 -2.31
N VAL A 408 -27.02 8.60 -1.90
CA VAL A 408 -27.49 7.53 -2.81
C VAL A 408 -28.54 8.07 -3.79
N GLN A 409 -29.48 8.90 -3.33
CA GLN A 409 -30.49 9.52 -4.19
C GLN A 409 -29.90 10.49 -5.24
N ARG A 410 -28.70 11.02 -4.99
CA ARG A 410 -28.00 11.95 -5.90
C ARG A 410 -27.00 11.27 -6.83
N LEU A 411 -26.68 9.99 -6.62
CA LEU A 411 -25.79 9.26 -7.52
C LEU A 411 -26.42 9.15 -8.93
N PRO A 412 -25.62 9.15 -10.01
CA PRO A 412 -26.14 8.81 -11.32
C PRO A 412 -26.79 7.41 -11.32
N GLU A 413 -27.89 7.24 -12.05
CA GLU A 413 -28.74 6.03 -11.99
C GLU A 413 -28.01 4.73 -12.34
N ASP A 414 -26.95 4.80 -13.15
CA ASP A 414 -26.16 3.65 -13.61
C ASP A 414 -24.90 3.39 -12.77
N VAL A 415 -24.67 4.17 -11.71
CA VAL A 415 -23.62 3.91 -10.73
C VAL A 415 -24.09 2.86 -9.75
N ALA A 416 -23.31 1.78 -9.63
CA ALA A 416 -23.58 0.75 -8.64
C ALA A 416 -23.19 1.22 -7.23
N LEU A 417 -24.01 0.88 -6.24
CA LEU A 417 -23.67 1.08 -4.83
C LEU A 417 -23.09 -0.21 -4.25
N GLN A 418 -21.91 -0.13 -3.66
CA GLN A 418 -21.34 -1.18 -2.83
C GLN A 418 -21.48 -0.76 -1.36
N SER A 419 -21.97 -1.69 -0.54
CA SER A 419 -22.17 -1.48 0.90
C SER A 419 -21.55 -2.61 1.72
N VAL A 420 -21.15 -2.29 2.94
CA VAL A 420 -20.66 -3.30 3.91
C VAL A 420 -21.86 -3.95 4.58
N SER A 421 -21.96 -5.27 4.48
CA SER A 421 -23.06 -6.03 5.09
C SER A 421 -23.10 -5.93 6.62
N GLU A 422 -21.98 -5.56 7.23
CA GLU A 422 -21.77 -5.50 8.67
C GLU A 422 -21.96 -4.10 9.26
N TRP A 423 -22.40 -3.10 8.47
CA TRP A 423 -22.74 -1.79 9.02
C TRP A 423 -23.74 -1.91 10.16
N SER A 424 -23.43 -1.25 11.29
CA SER A 424 -24.27 -1.22 12.49
C SER A 424 -24.59 -2.59 13.12
N ILE A 425 -23.87 -3.65 12.76
CA ILE A 425 -23.97 -4.92 13.48
C ILE A 425 -23.29 -4.75 14.84
N PRO A 426 -23.98 -5.01 15.97
CA PRO A 426 -23.36 -4.99 17.29
C PRO A 426 -22.25 -6.04 17.37
N VAL A 427 -21.07 -5.66 17.86
CA VAL A 427 -19.94 -6.57 18.01
C VAL A 427 -19.43 -6.58 19.45
N THR A 428 -19.24 -7.78 20.01
CA THR A 428 -18.52 -7.97 21.28
C THR A 428 -17.10 -8.46 21.00
N ARG A 429 -16.08 -7.66 21.35
CA ARG A 429 -14.66 -8.04 21.24
C ARG A 429 -13.99 -7.99 22.61
N GLY A 430 -13.48 -9.12 23.08
CA GLY A 430 -12.78 -9.18 24.37
C GLY A 430 -13.64 -8.77 25.58
N GLY A 431 -14.97 -8.89 25.50
CA GLY A 431 -15.90 -8.47 26.55
C GLY A 431 -16.31 -6.99 26.50
N ILE A 432 -15.94 -6.26 25.45
CA ILE A 432 -16.37 -4.88 25.19
C ILE A 432 -17.42 -4.92 24.08
N ASP A 433 -18.58 -4.33 24.33
CA ASP A 433 -19.64 -4.16 23.34
C ASP A 433 -19.43 -2.83 22.59
N THR A 434 -19.47 -2.88 21.26
CA THR A 434 -19.34 -1.72 20.37
C THR A 434 -20.44 -1.70 19.32
#